data_AF-A0A2K0UDU5-F1
#
_entry.id   AF-A0A2K0UDU5-F1
#
_cell.length_a   1.000
_cell.length_b   1.000
_cell.length_c   1.000
_cell.angle_alpha   90.00
_cell.angle_beta   90.00
_cell.angle_gamma   90.00
#
_symmetry.space_group_name_H-M   'P 1'
#
loop_
_entity.id
_entity.type
_entity.pdbx_description
1 polymer ?
#
loop_
_entity_poly.entity_id
_entity_poly.type
_entity_poly.pdbx_seq_one_letter_code
_entity_poly.pdbx_strand_id
1 'polypeptide(L)' 'MAGTVTMTGKKYEQNYVSYFRAENGKIVLYREYFDSSRIAAAFVPGN' A
#
# COMPACT_ATOMS: atom_id res chain seq x y z
N MET A 1 2.74 -7.86 1.45
CA MET A 1 1.71 -8.14 0.43
C MET A 1 2.35 -8.04 -0.95
N ALA A 2 1.96 -8.92 -1.88
CA ALA A 2 2.46 -8.90 -3.25
C ALA A 2 1.27 -8.85 -4.21
N GLY A 3 1.38 -8.04 -5.26
CA GLY A 3 0.37 -7.93 -6.31
C GLY A 3 0.98 -7.42 -7.61
N THR A 4 0.13 -7.27 -8.63
CA THR A 4 0.51 -6.67 -9.91
C THR A 4 -0.31 -5.41 -10.12
N VAL A 5 0.35 -4.29 -10.39
CA VAL A 5 -0.33 -3.04 -10.74
C VAL A 5 -0.90 -3.20 -12.13
N THR A 6 -2.23 -3.17 -12.26
CA THR A 6 -2.91 -3.44 -13.54
C THR A 6 -2.55 -2.45 -14.64
N MET A 7 -2.35 -1.17 -14.29
CA MET A 7 -2.02 -0.13 -15.27
C MET A 7 -0.60 -0.24 -15.85
N THR A 8 0.36 -0.76 -15.08
CA THR A 8 1.78 -0.82 -15.49
C THR A 8 2.27 -2.24 -15.73
N GLY A 9 1.50 -3.25 -15.32
CA GLY A 9 1.92 -4.65 -15.30
C GLY A 9 3.05 -4.96 -14.31
N LYS A 10 3.53 -3.97 -13.53
CA LYS A 10 4.68 -4.13 -12.65
C LYS A 10 4.29 -4.84 -11.36
N LYS A 11 5.22 -5.64 -10.82
CA LYS A 11 5.07 -6.27 -9.51
C LYS A 11 5.14 -5.19 -8.42
N TYR A 12 4.18 -5.24 -7.50
CA TYR A 12 4.14 -4.42 -6.32
C TYR A 12 4.34 -5.30 -5.08
N GLU A 13 5.58 -5.35 -4.60
CA GLU A 13 5.95 -6.03 -3.37
C GLU A 13 6.17 -5.02 -2.26
N GLN A 14 5.34 -5.09 -1.22
CA GLN A 14 5.34 -4.12 -0.14
C GLN A 14 5.21 -4.78 1.23
N ASN A 15 5.93 -4.21 2.20
CA ASN A 15 5.77 -4.53 3.61
C ASN A 15 5.04 -3.37 4.30
N TYR A 16 4.03 -3.72 5.10
CA TYR A 16 3.16 -2.76 5.74
C TYR A 16 3.20 -2.94 7.25
N VAL A 17 3.13 -1.82 7.97
CA VAL A 17 2.66 -1.78 9.35
C VAL A 17 1.34 -1.02 9.37
N SER A 18 0.28 -1.70 9.78
CA SER A 18 -1.07 -1.15 9.83
C SER A 18 -1.43 -0.80 11.28
N TYR A 19 -1.78 0.46 11.52
CA TYR A 19 -2.30 0.95 12.80
C TYR A 19 -3.80 1.19 12.69
N PHE A 20 -4.55 0.62 13.64
CA PHE A 20 -5.98 0.81 13.76
C PHE A 20 -6.30 1.40 15.13
N ARG A 21 -7.14 2.43 15.15
CA ARG A 21 -7.88 2.82 16.36
C ARG A 21 -9.34 2.44 16.18
N ALA A 22 -9.91 1.80 17.18
CA ALA A 22 -11.32 1.45 17.21
C ALA A 22 -12.00 2.06 18.45
N GLU A 23 -13.19 2.61 18.26
CA GLU A 23 -14.05 3.16 19.31
C GLU A 23 -15.47 2.60 19.10
N ASN A 24 -16.13 2.15 20.17
CA ASN A 24 -17.47 1.55 20.10
C ASN A 24 -17.62 0.44 19.05
N GLY A 25 -16.58 -0.41 18.91
CA GLY A 25 -16.56 -1.51 17.95
C GLY A 25 -16.40 -1.09 16.48
N LYS A 26 -16.14 0.19 16.19
CA LYS A 26 -15.91 0.71 14.83
C LYS A 26 -14.50 1.26 14.69
N ILE A 27 -13.88 1.05 13.54
CA ILE A 27 -12.58 1.66 13.21
C ILE A 27 -12.80 3.16 12.99
N VAL A 28 -12.09 3.99 13.77
CA VAL A 28 -12.15 5.46 13.68
C VAL A 28 -10.88 6.04 13.07
N LEU A 29 -9.79 5.26 13.03
CA LEU A 29 -8.57 5.62 12.34
C LEU A 29 -7.92 4.38 11.76
N TYR A 30 -7.59 4.46 10.48
CA TYR A 30 -6.70 3.52 9.80
C TYR A 30 -5.49 4.29 9.27
N ARG A 31 -4.29 3.87 9.64
CA ARG A 31 -3.04 4.42 9.12
C ARG A 31 -2.10 3.31 8.71
N GLU A 32 -1.53 3.45 7.52
CA GLU A 32 -0.52 2.53 7.00
C GLU A 32 0.84 3.21 6.97
N TYR A 33 1.84 2.46 7.38
CA TYR A 33 3.24 2.80 7.19
C TYR A 33 3.86 1.78 6.23
N PHE A 34 4.48 2.28 5.18
CA PHE A 34 5.12 1.48 4.14
C PHE A 34 6.20 2.30 3.44
N ASP A 35 7.03 1.63 2.65
CA ASP A 35 8.05 2.29 1.82
C ASP A 35 7.42 2.89 0.56
N SER A 36 7.21 4.21 0.58
CA SER A 36 6.55 4.93 -0.52
C SER A 36 7.34 4.91 -1.83
N SER A 37 8.65 4.69 -1.80
CA SER A 37 9.47 4.60 -3.01
C SER A 37 9.07 3.40 -3.88
N ARG A 38 8.60 2.31 -3.26
CA ARG A 38 8.11 1.12 -3.96
C ARG A 38 6.79 1.35 -4.68
N ILE A 39 5.98 2.31 -4.21
CA ILE A 39 4.81 2.77 -4.97
C ILE A 39 5.27 3.48 -6.24
N ALA A 40 6.18 4.44 -6.13
CA ALA A 40 6.69 5.15 -7.30
C ALA A 40 7.28 4.17 -8.34
N ALA A 41 8.07 3.19 -7.90
CA ALA A 41 8.65 2.19 -8.79
C ALA A 41 7.61 1.34 -9.55
N ALA A 42 6.53 0.92 -8.87
CA ALA A 42 5.52 0.04 -9.46
C ALA A 42 4.45 0.79 -10.27
N PHE A 43 4.11 2.03 -9.90
CA PHE A 43 3.00 2.76 -10.50
C PHE A 43 3.40 3.74 -11.62
N VAL A 44 4.68 4.06 -11.76
CA VAL A 44 5.16 4.87 -12.91
C VAL A 44 5.19 4.01 -14.17
N PRO A 45 4.62 4.46 -15.31
CA PRO A 45 4.70 3.76 -16.60
C PRO A 45 6.16 3.51 -17.04
N GLY A 46 6.39 2.46 -17.82
CA GLY A 46 7.65 2.34 -18.57
C GLY A 46 7.69 3.37 -19.70
N ASN A 47 8.88 3.93 -19.98
CA ASN A 47 9.12 4.66 -21.23
C ASN A 47 9.20 3.68 -22.40
#